data_AF-A0A967TC76-F1
#
_entry.id   AF-A0A967TC76-F1
#
_cell.length_a   1.000
_cell.length_b   1.000
_cell.length_c   1.000
_cell.angle_alpha   90.00
_cell.angle_beta   90.00
_cell.angle_gamma   90.00
#
_symmetry.space_group_name_H-M   'P 1'
#
loop_
_entity.id
_entity.type
_entity.pdbx_description
1 polymer ?
#
loop_
_entity_poly.entity_id
_entity_poly.type
_entity_poly.pdbx_seq_one_letter_code
_entity_poly.pdbx_strand_id
1 'polypeptide(L)'
;MHRARRFPSWLTRQAYWLAALLPLLIPLGWAVRGVPGFGLLYAWLSLLVLYVAIPLLDAAIGRDEHNPEPDEMPAGADNTVPLVAALSYFSVLAWALHTYAVHSHQFNAWDTLGWALSLADLGGVVAINVAHELIHRRDRRMRALGGALLSCVWYPGFKLEHPRWHHLHVATPADPSSAPLNSTIYRQVPRALVLNTIRGWKLGAEAAAARGRPALMNEMWA
;
A
#
# COMPACT_ATOMS: atom_id res chain seq x y z
N MET A 1 25.74 0.71 19.35
CA MET A 1 24.84 0.36 20.48
C MET A 1 23.45 0.90 20.16
N HIS A 2 22.52 0.05 19.74
CA HIS A 2 21.13 0.47 19.53
C HIS A 2 20.47 0.65 20.91
N ARG A 3 19.95 1.85 21.20
CA ARG A 3 19.17 2.09 22.43
C ARG A 3 17.77 1.54 22.22
N ALA A 4 17.44 0.42 22.87
CA ALA A 4 16.06 -0.03 23.01
C ALA A 4 15.28 1.03 23.81
N ARG A 5 14.16 1.49 23.27
CA ARG A 5 13.26 2.45 23.93
C ARG A 5 11.86 1.84 23.97
N ARG A 6 11.13 2.05 25.06
CA ARG A 6 9.70 1.74 25.14
C ARG A 6 8.91 3.01 24.83
N PHE A 7 8.17 3.03 23.72
CA PHE A 7 7.28 4.15 23.45
C PHE A 7 5.92 3.94 24.15
N PRO A 8 5.26 5.02 24.58
CA PRO A 8 3.89 4.91 25.06
C PRO A 8 2.97 4.35 23.97
N SER A 9 2.13 3.38 24.30
CA SER A 9 1.23 2.72 23.34
C SER A 9 0.29 3.71 22.61
N TRP A 10 -0.10 4.80 23.26
CA TRP A 10 -0.89 5.86 22.63
C TRP A 10 -0.13 6.54 21.48
N LEU A 11 1.19 6.75 21.62
CA LEU A 11 2.02 7.37 20.59
C LEU A 11 2.18 6.42 19.39
N THR A 12 2.44 5.14 19.66
CA THR A 12 2.53 4.10 18.63
C THR A 12 1.21 3.97 17.85
N ARG A 13 0.06 4.11 18.54
CA ARG A 13 -1.25 4.16 17.87
C ARG A 13 -1.40 5.38 16.96
N GLN A 14 -0.90 6.55 17.36
CA GLN A 14 -0.95 7.72 16.50
C GLN A 14 -0.06 7.59 15.25
N ALA A 15 0.99 6.77 15.28
CA ALA A 15 1.85 6.56 14.14
C ALA A 15 1.12 5.94 12.93
N TYR A 16 0.02 5.20 13.13
CA TYR A 16 -0.79 4.69 12.02
C TYR A 16 -1.40 5.79 11.16
N TRP A 17 -1.62 7.00 11.71
CA TRP A 17 -2.10 8.14 10.93
C TRP A 17 -1.09 8.62 9.89
N LEU A 18 0.18 8.24 10.00
CA LEU A 18 1.15 8.50 8.93
C LEU A 18 0.67 7.91 7.60
N ALA A 19 0.07 6.72 7.59
CA ALA A 19 -0.49 6.13 6.37
C ALA A 19 -1.54 7.03 5.70
N ALA A 20 -2.32 7.78 6.48
CA ALA A 20 -3.31 8.71 5.97
C ALA A 20 -2.73 10.06 5.51
N LEU A 21 -1.60 10.47 6.11
CA LEU A 21 -0.94 11.74 5.82
C LEU A 21 0.08 11.64 4.68
N LEU A 22 0.69 10.47 4.45
CA LEU A 22 1.72 10.27 3.44
C LEU A 22 1.28 10.64 2.01
N PRO A 23 0.04 10.36 1.56
CA PRO A 23 -0.41 10.85 0.25
C PRO A 23 -0.32 12.37 0.09
N LEU A 24 -0.49 13.14 1.18
CA LEU A 24 -0.45 14.60 1.15
C LEU A 24 0.95 15.17 0.82
N LEU A 25 1.99 14.34 0.80
CA LEU A 25 3.32 14.76 0.34
C LEU A 25 3.33 15.21 -1.12
N ILE A 26 2.47 14.65 -1.99
CA ILE A 26 2.38 15.07 -3.40
C ILE A 26 1.84 16.50 -3.53
N PRO A 27 0.64 16.85 -3.02
CA PRO A 27 0.15 18.22 -3.10
C PRO A 27 1.03 19.20 -2.32
N LEU A 28 1.66 18.77 -1.22
CA LEU A 28 2.62 19.61 -0.50
C LEU A 28 3.85 19.95 -1.35
N GLY A 29 4.43 18.95 -2.02
CA GLY A 29 5.54 19.17 -2.95
C GLY A 29 5.13 20.12 -4.07
N TRP A 30 3.96 19.91 -4.67
CA TRP A 30 3.42 20.79 -5.71
C TRP A 30 3.21 22.23 -5.25
N ALA A 31 2.74 22.43 -4.01
CA ALA A 31 2.51 23.75 -3.44
C ALA A 31 3.80 24.58 -3.33
N VAL A 32 4.94 23.94 -3.09
CA VAL A 32 6.24 24.63 -2.93
C VAL A 32 7.05 24.75 -4.22
N ARG A 33 6.54 24.30 -5.37
CA ARG A 33 7.29 24.26 -6.64
C ARG A 33 7.83 25.62 -7.11
N GLY A 34 7.17 26.72 -6.74
CA GLY A 34 7.59 28.08 -7.09
C GLY A 34 8.54 28.73 -6.08
N VAL A 35 8.85 28.08 -4.96
CA VAL A 35 9.75 28.63 -3.94
C VAL A 35 11.20 28.42 -4.41
N PRO A 36 12.04 29.48 -4.45
CA PRO A 36 13.44 29.34 -4.86
C PRO A 36 14.18 28.27 -4.06
N GLY A 37 14.83 27.33 -4.77
CA GLY A 37 15.56 26.21 -4.16
C GLY A 37 14.73 24.95 -3.86
N PHE A 38 13.40 25.00 -3.98
CA PHE A 38 12.51 23.86 -3.68
C PHE A 38 11.97 23.16 -4.93
N GLY A 39 12.43 23.54 -6.13
CA GLY A 39 11.96 22.98 -7.40
C GLY A 39 12.08 21.46 -7.52
N LEU A 40 13.02 20.82 -6.82
CA LEU A 40 13.11 19.35 -6.80
C LEU A 40 11.93 18.70 -6.07
N LEU A 41 11.39 19.35 -5.04
CA LEU A 41 10.45 18.71 -4.12
C LEU A 41 9.10 18.41 -4.78
N TYR A 42 8.68 19.14 -5.81
CA TYR A 42 7.33 18.92 -6.34
C TYR A 42 7.13 17.54 -6.97
N ALA A 43 8.19 16.97 -7.57
CA ALA A 43 8.16 15.63 -8.13
C ALA A 43 8.74 14.57 -7.19
N TRP A 44 9.62 14.95 -6.26
CA TRP A 44 10.46 14.00 -5.51
C TRP A 44 10.21 13.98 -4.00
N LEU A 45 9.36 14.85 -3.44
CA LEU A 45 9.17 14.97 -1.98
C LEU A 45 8.74 13.64 -1.34
N SER A 46 7.82 12.89 -1.96
CA SER A 46 7.37 11.60 -1.42
C SER A 46 8.52 10.63 -1.21
N LEU A 47 9.35 10.46 -2.25
CA LEU A 47 10.50 9.55 -2.21
C LEU A 47 11.57 10.02 -1.22
N LEU A 48 11.87 11.33 -1.19
CA LEU A 48 12.82 11.89 -0.23
C LEU A 48 12.35 11.68 1.21
N VAL A 49 11.06 11.85 1.49
CA VAL A 49 10.53 11.60 2.83
C VAL A 49 10.58 10.11 3.17
N LEU A 50 10.10 9.25 2.29
CA LEU A 50 9.94 7.82 2.57
C LEU A 50 11.26 7.05 2.62
N TYR A 51 12.23 7.40 1.78
CA TYR A 51 13.50 6.67 1.67
C TYR A 51 14.71 7.40 2.24
N VAL A 52 14.58 8.68 2.61
CA VAL A 52 15.66 9.44 3.27
C VAL A 52 15.22 9.92 4.65
N ALA A 53 14.18 10.75 4.74
CA ALA A 53 13.80 11.36 6.01
C ALA A 53 13.33 10.33 7.04
N ILE A 54 12.41 9.43 6.69
CA ILE A 54 11.88 8.42 7.61
C ILE A 54 12.98 7.46 8.08
N PRO A 55 13.83 6.86 7.22
CA PRO A 55 14.92 6.00 7.68
C PRO A 55 15.93 6.71 8.59
N LEU A 56 16.25 7.98 8.31
CA LEU A 56 17.11 8.78 9.19
C LEU A 56 16.45 9.06 10.55
N LEU A 57 15.15 9.37 10.56
CA LEU A 57 14.39 9.55 11.79
C LEU A 57 14.28 8.26 12.59
N ASP A 58 14.00 7.13 11.94
CA ASP A 58 13.95 5.80 12.56
C ASP A 58 15.30 5.44 13.22
N ALA A 59 16.40 5.68 12.51
CA ALA A 59 17.75 5.48 13.03
C ALA A 59 18.08 6.40 14.23
N ALA A 60 17.62 7.66 14.19
CA ALA A 60 17.86 8.63 15.26
C ALA A 60 17.01 8.38 16.51
N ILE A 61 15.76 7.97 16.33
CA ILE A 61 14.80 7.70 17.41
C ILE A 61 15.16 6.40 18.14
N GLY A 62 15.50 5.35 17.38
CA GLY A 62 15.80 4.00 17.90
C GLY A 62 14.59 3.06 17.81
N ARG A 63 14.81 1.78 18.14
CA ARG A 63 13.82 0.72 17.98
C ARG A 63 12.99 0.50 19.25
N ASP A 64 11.71 0.24 19.04
CA ASP A 64 10.85 -0.38 20.06
C ASP A 64 10.91 -1.89 19.89
N GLU A 65 11.40 -2.59 20.91
CA GLU A 65 11.46 -4.06 20.94
C GLU A 65 10.30 -4.65 21.76
N HIS A 66 9.39 -3.79 22.28
CA HIS A 66 8.23 -4.23 23.04
C HIS A 66 7.20 -4.89 22.12
N ASN A 67 6.89 -6.15 22.41
CA ASN A 67 5.75 -6.83 21.81
C ASN A 67 4.54 -6.67 22.75
N PRO A 68 3.45 -6.00 22.32
CA PRO A 68 2.31 -5.78 23.19
C PRO A 68 1.63 -7.09 23.58
N GLU A 69 1.25 -7.20 24.85
CA GLU A 69 0.44 -8.32 25.34
C GLU A 69 -1.00 -8.23 24.79
N PRO A 70 -1.76 -9.34 24.69
CA PRO A 70 -3.09 -9.35 24.09
C PRO A 70 -4.10 -8.35 24.71
N ASP A 71 -3.95 -8.01 25.97
CA ASP A 71 -4.75 -7.02 26.71
C ASP A 71 -4.32 -5.57 26.45
N GLU A 72 -3.09 -5.34 25.98
CA GLU A 72 -2.59 -4.03 25.53
C GLU A 72 -3.07 -3.69 24.10
N MET A 73 -3.52 -4.69 23.34
CA MET A 73 -4.07 -4.52 22.01
C MET A 73 -5.45 -3.84 22.04
N PRO A 74 -5.77 -2.94 21.10
CA PRO A 74 -7.10 -2.36 21.01
C PRO A 74 -8.17 -3.45 20.86
N ALA A 75 -9.29 -3.30 21.57
CA ALA A 75 -10.45 -4.17 21.41
C ALA A 75 -11.09 -3.92 20.04
N GLY A 76 -10.72 -4.72 19.05
CA GLY A 76 -11.30 -4.71 17.71
C GLY A 76 -10.51 -3.93 16.67
N ALA A 77 -10.93 -4.12 15.43
CA ALA A 77 -10.35 -3.52 14.24
C ALA A 77 -10.81 -2.06 14.09
N ASP A 78 -9.90 -1.10 14.23
CA ASP A 78 -10.16 0.29 13.84
C ASP A 78 -10.25 0.36 12.30
N ASN A 79 -11.40 0.83 11.81
CA ASN A 79 -11.60 1.09 10.38
C ASN A 79 -11.36 2.56 10.02
N THR A 80 -11.23 3.44 11.01
CA THR A 80 -11.11 4.89 10.82
C THR A 80 -9.83 5.22 10.06
N VAL A 81 -8.68 4.77 10.55
CA VAL A 81 -7.39 5.04 9.90
C VAL A 81 -7.33 4.44 8.49
N PRO A 82 -7.67 3.16 8.25
CA PRO A 82 -7.74 2.62 6.88
C PRO A 82 -8.68 3.38 5.95
N LEU A 83 -9.85 3.79 6.44
CA LEU A 83 -10.83 4.53 5.63
C LEU A 83 -10.30 5.92 5.26
N VAL A 84 -9.77 6.67 6.23
CA VAL A 84 -9.21 8.00 5.98
C VAL A 84 -8.00 7.90 5.06
N ALA A 85 -7.13 6.89 5.22
CA ALA A 85 -6.00 6.66 4.34
C ALA A 85 -6.45 6.31 2.91
N ALA A 86 -7.48 5.48 2.75
CA ALA A 86 -8.05 5.18 1.45
C ALA A 86 -8.62 6.42 0.75
N LEU A 87 -9.41 7.23 1.48
CA LEU A 87 -9.96 8.48 0.95
C LEU A 87 -8.86 9.47 0.57
N SER A 88 -7.86 9.66 1.44
CA SER A 88 -6.68 10.48 1.18
C SER A 88 -5.97 10.03 -0.10
N TYR A 89 -5.73 8.73 -0.26
CA TYR A 89 -5.11 8.17 -1.45
C TYR A 89 -5.93 8.40 -2.72
N PHE A 90 -7.24 8.11 -2.73
CA PHE A 90 -8.07 8.33 -3.92
C PHE A 90 -8.13 9.81 -4.31
N SER A 91 -8.30 10.70 -3.33
CA SER A 91 -8.34 12.14 -3.56
C SER A 91 -7.02 12.65 -4.13
N VAL A 92 -5.89 12.26 -3.54
CA VAL A 92 -4.56 12.65 -4.02
C VAL A 92 -4.27 12.04 -5.38
N LEU A 93 -4.58 10.78 -5.62
CA LEU A 93 -4.34 10.12 -6.91
C LEU A 93 -5.12 10.83 -8.03
N ALA A 94 -6.41 11.09 -7.83
CA ALA A 94 -7.23 11.80 -8.80
C ALA A 94 -6.71 13.23 -9.04
N TRP A 95 -6.38 13.95 -7.97
CA TRP A 95 -5.80 15.30 -8.05
C TRP A 95 -4.44 15.32 -8.76
N ALA A 96 -3.58 14.32 -8.49
CA ALA A 96 -2.24 14.25 -9.06
C ALA A 96 -2.28 13.90 -10.56
N LEU A 97 -3.14 12.97 -10.95
CA LEU A 97 -3.37 12.65 -12.36
C LEU A 97 -3.93 13.85 -13.12
N HIS A 98 -4.90 14.57 -12.53
CA HIS A 98 -5.43 15.81 -13.10
C HIS A 98 -4.34 16.90 -13.22
N THR A 99 -3.54 17.08 -12.16
CA THR A 99 -2.43 18.05 -12.14
C THR A 99 -1.44 17.77 -13.25
N TYR A 100 -1.00 16.52 -13.41
CA TYR A 100 -0.10 16.12 -14.50
C TYR A 100 -0.76 16.31 -15.88
N ALA A 101 -2.03 15.94 -16.05
CA ALA A 101 -2.72 16.10 -17.32
C ALA A 101 -2.77 17.57 -17.79
N VAL A 102 -3.07 18.50 -16.87
CA VAL A 102 -3.19 19.94 -17.19
C VAL A 102 -1.83 20.63 -17.30
N HIS A 103 -0.85 20.23 -16.49
CA HIS A 103 0.43 20.93 -16.37
C HIS A 103 1.61 20.14 -16.95
N SER A 104 1.38 19.06 -17.71
CA SER A 104 2.43 18.20 -18.27
C SER A 104 3.53 18.97 -19.02
N HIS A 105 3.18 20.08 -19.69
CA HIS A 105 4.12 20.97 -20.36
C HIS A 105 5.17 21.62 -19.42
N GLN A 106 4.93 21.63 -18.11
CA GLN A 106 5.84 22.14 -17.08
C GLN A 106 6.77 21.05 -16.54
N PHE A 107 6.56 19.79 -16.90
CA PHE A 107 7.38 18.66 -16.45
C PHE A 107 8.40 18.35 -17.53
N ASN A 108 9.68 18.36 -17.17
CA ASN A 108 10.69 17.70 -17.99
C ASN A 108 10.66 16.18 -17.74
N ALA A 109 11.51 15.43 -18.46
CA ALA A 109 11.56 13.97 -18.32
C ALA A 109 11.94 13.49 -16.90
N TRP A 110 12.81 14.23 -16.21
CA TRP A 110 13.23 13.91 -14.85
C TRP A 110 12.11 14.12 -13.85
N ASP A 111 11.39 15.23 -13.96
CA ASP A 111 10.26 15.51 -13.08
C ASP A 111 9.07 14.57 -13.34
N THR A 112 8.87 14.18 -14.61
CA THR A 112 7.89 13.17 -14.98
C THR A 112 8.20 11.83 -14.32
N LEU A 113 9.48 11.42 -14.35
CA LEU A 113 9.93 10.20 -13.69
C LEU A 113 9.71 10.29 -12.17
N GLY A 114 10.12 11.38 -11.53
CA GLY A 114 9.94 11.60 -10.10
C GLY A 114 8.48 11.54 -9.68
N TRP A 115 7.61 12.22 -10.44
CA TRP A 115 6.17 12.22 -10.22
C TRP A 115 5.56 10.82 -10.35
N ALA A 116 5.90 10.10 -11.41
CA ALA A 116 5.42 8.74 -11.64
C ALA A 116 5.88 7.77 -10.54
N LEU A 117 7.16 7.84 -10.13
CA LEU A 117 7.70 7.02 -9.05
C LEU A 117 7.07 7.38 -7.70
N SER A 118 6.85 8.66 -7.41
CA SER A 118 6.18 9.11 -6.19
C SER A 118 4.73 8.59 -6.11
N LEU A 119 3.99 8.57 -7.23
CA LEU A 119 2.65 7.97 -7.27
C LEU A 119 2.68 6.44 -7.13
N ALA A 120 3.63 5.76 -7.79
CA ALA A 120 3.80 4.32 -7.68
C ALA A 120 4.13 3.89 -6.24
N ASP A 121 5.02 4.63 -5.58
CA ASP A 121 5.44 4.40 -4.21
C ASP A 121 4.29 4.58 -3.21
N LEU A 122 3.49 5.65 -3.33
CA LEU A 122 2.27 5.81 -2.54
C LEU A 122 1.23 4.71 -2.81
N GLY A 123 1.17 4.19 -4.03
CA GLY A 123 0.40 2.99 -4.36
C GLY A 123 0.86 1.78 -3.55
N GLY A 124 2.17 1.58 -3.42
CA GLY A 124 2.73 0.53 -2.56
C GLY A 124 2.41 0.76 -1.08
N VAL A 125 2.69 1.95 -0.56
CA VAL A 125 2.55 2.26 0.87
C VAL A 125 1.09 2.23 1.32
N VAL A 126 0.17 2.78 0.53
CA VAL A 126 -1.25 2.91 0.92
C VAL A 126 -2.11 1.89 0.19
N ALA A 127 -2.10 1.88 -1.14
CA ALA A 127 -3.04 1.07 -1.92
C ALA A 127 -2.80 -0.45 -1.81
N ILE A 128 -1.62 -0.90 -1.38
CA ILE A 128 -1.36 -2.30 -1.02
C ILE A 128 -1.54 -2.53 0.48
N ASN A 129 -0.85 -1.79 1.35
CA ASN A 129 -0.87 -2.10 2.79
C ASN A 129 -2.22 -1.82 3.47
N VAL A 130 -2.86 -0.68 3.15
CA VAL A 130 -4.20 -0.39 3.68
C VAL A 130 -5.23 -1.34 3.09
N ALA A 131 -5.08 -1.71 1.81
CA ALA A 131 -5.93 -2.71 1.21
C ALA A 131 -5.78 -4.08 1.87
N HIS A 132 -4.55 -4.50 2.22
CA HIS A 132 -4.29 -5.74 2.94
C HIS A 132 -5.10 -5.81 4.24
N GLU A 133 -5.14 -4.73 5.01
CA GLU A 133 -5.95 -4.67 6.23
C GLU A 133 -7.47 -4.75 5.92
N LEU A 134 -7.92 -4.03 4.89
CA LEU A 134 -9.33 -3.95 4.50
C LEU A 134 -9.88 -5.26 3.93
N ILE A 135 -9.09 -6.04 3.20
CA ILE A 135 -9.54 -7.31 2.61
C ILE A 135 -9.75 -8.42 3.66
N HIS A 136 -9.15 -8.28 4.84
CA HIS A 136 -9.38 -9.16 5.99
C HIS A 136 -10.61 -8.81 6.81
N ARG A 137 -11.23 -7.65 6.57
CA ARG A 137 -12.43 -7.24 7.30
C ARG A 137 -13.62 -8.13 6.95
N ARG A 138 -14.46 -8.42 7.95
CA ARG A 138 -15.72 -9.17 7.74
C ARG A 138 -16.71 -8.38 6.86
N ASP A 139 -16.75 -7.05 7.03
CA ASP A 139 -17.60 -6.17 6.25
C ASP A 139 -17.26 -6.22 4.75
N ARG A 140 -18.28 -6.49 3.92
CA ARG A 140 -18.16 -6.52 2.46
C ARG A 140 -17.77 -5.17 1.88
N ARG A 141 -18.21 -4.06 2.48
CA ARG A 141 -17.88 -2.70 2.01
C ARG A 141 -16.39 -2.41 2.17
N MET A 142 -15.82 -2.80 3.30
CA MET A 142 -14.38 -2.67 3.54
C MET A 142 -13.57 -3.52 2.55
N ARG A 143 -13.98 -4.77 2.31
CA ARG A 143 -13.33 -5.63 1.30
C ARG A 143 -13.46 -5.10 -0.13
N ALA A 144 -14.58 -4.46 -0.47
CA ALA A 144 -14.76 -3.79 -1.75
C ALA A 144 -13.80 -2.58 -1.88
N LEU A 145 -13.69 -1.76 -0.82
CA LEU A 145 -12.73 -0.66 -0.77
C LEU A 145 -11.28 -1.13 -0.91
N GLY A 146 -10.89 -2.21 -0.24
CA GLY A 146 -9.58 -2.85 -0.41
C GLY A 146 -9.35 -3.34 -1.85
N GLY A 147 -10.38 -3.91 -2.49
CA GLY A 147 -10.33 -4.27 -3.91
C GLY A 147 -10.15 -3.08 -4.85
N ALA A 148 -10.83 -1.97 -4.57
CA ALA A 148 -10.69 -0.74 -5.34
C ALA A 148 -9.27 -0.16 -5.23
N LEU A 149 -8.69 -0.13 -4.02
CA LEU A 149 -7.31 0.28 -3.80
C LEU A 149 -6.33 -0.61 -4.58
N LEU A 150 -6.45 -1.94 -4.47
CA LEU A 150 -5.60 -2.89 -5.20
C LEU A 150 -5.73 -2.75 -6.72
N SER A 151 -6.92 -2.37 -7.20
CA SER A 151 -7.15 -2.11 -8.64
C SER A 151 -6.35 -0.91 -9.13
N CYS A 152 -6.15 0.13 -8.30
CA CYS A 152 -5.32 1.29 -8.67
C CYS A 152 -3.86 0.93 -8.93
N VAL A 153 -3.37 -0.18 -8.35
CA VAL A 153 -2.01 -0.69 -8.52
C VAL A 153 -1.98 -1.98 -9.35
N TRP A 154 -3.05 -2.24 -10.12
CA TRP A 154 -3.13 -3.36 -11.06
C TRP A 154 -2.97 -4.74 -10.40
N TYR A 155 -3.33 -4.86 -9.12
CA TYR A 155 -3.19 -6.10 -8.35
C TYR A 155 -4.48 -6.55 -7.62
N PRO A 156 -5.65 -6.51 -8.27
CA PRO A 156 -6.94 -6.83 -7.64
C PRO A 156 -7.06 -8.29 -7.20
N GLY A 157 -6.35 -9.22 -7.86
CA GLY A 157 -6.30 -10.64 -7.52
C GLY A 157 -5.90 -10.91 -6.07
N PHE A 158 -5.09 -10.03 -5.49
CA PHE A 158 -4.63 -10.12 -4.11
C PHE A 158 -5.79 -10.10 -3.10
N LYS A 159 -6.91 -9.44 -3.42
CA LYS A 159 -8.13 -9.44 -2.59
C LYS A 159 -8.68 -10.85 -2.34
N LEU A 160 -8.53 -11.75 -3.31
CA LEU A 160 -9.02 -13.12 -3.23
C LEU A 160 -7.90 -14.07 -2.81
N GLU A 161 -6.76 -13.96 -3.47
CA GLU A 161 -5.61 -14.84 -3.28
C GLU A 161 -5.08 -14.74 -1.86
N HIS A 162 -4.86 -13.53 -1.34
CA HIS A 162 -4.23 -13.38 -0.04
C HIS A 162 -5.02 -14.03 1.11
N PRO A 163 -6.30 -13.66 1.37
CA PRO A 163 -7.06 -14.24 2.47
C PRO A 163 -7.45 -15.71 2.27
N ARG A 164 -7.60 -16.18 1.01
CA ARG A 164 -8.13 -17.54 0.74
C ARG A 164 -7.06 -18.54 0.35
N TRP A 165 -5.83 -18.10 0.07
CA TRP A 165 -4.74 -18.96 -0.39
C TRP A 165 -3.46 -18.75 0.40
N HIS A 166 -2.90 -17.54 0.39
CA HIS A 166 -1.61 -17.25 1.03
C HIS A 166 -1.61 -17.65 2.50
N HIS A 167 -2.58 -17.19 3.31
CA HIS A 167 -2.64 -17.54 4.74
C HIS A 167 -2.79 -19.04 5.01
N LEU A 168 -3.41 -19.78 4.09
CA LEU A 168 -3.61 -21.22 4.23
C LEU A 168 -2.35 -22.02 3.86
N HIS A 169 -1.52 -21.48 2.97
CA HIS A 169 -0.36 -22.17 2.38
C HIS A 169 0.97 -21.49 2.69
N VAL A 170 1.00 -20.51 3.60
CA VAL A 170 2.19 -19.73 3.94
C VAL A 170 3.36 -20.65 4.29
N ALA A 171 4.54 -20.32 3.80
CA ALA A 171 5.77 -21.11 3.90
C ALA A 171 5.71 -22.53 3.28
N THR A 172 4.77 -22.78 2.36
CA THR A 172 4.73 -24.03 1.57
C THR A 172 5.01 -23.77 0.08
N PRO A 173 5.38 -24.81 -0.71
CA PRO A 173 5.56 -24.67 -2.16
C PRO A 173 4.31 -24.19 -2.92
N ALA A 174 3.13 -24.30 -2.31
CA ALA A 174 1.86 -23.89 -2.93
C ALA A 174 1.60 -22.38 -2.83
N ASP A 175 2.28 -21.67 -1.93
CA ASP A 175 2.18 -20.21 -1.79
C ASP A 175 3.22 -19.51 -2.68
N PRO A 176 2.79 -18.76 -3.72
CA PRO A 176 3.73 -18.07 -4.58
C PRO A 176 4.44 -16.91 -3.89
N SER A 177 3.86 -16.34 -2.82
CA SER A 177 4.43 -15.24 -2.04
C SER A 177 5.59 -15.69 -1.16
N SER A 178 5.57 -16.95 -0.70
CA SER A 178 6.68 -17.57 0.01
C SER A 178 7.87 -17.81 -0.91
N ALA A 179 9.00 -17.18 -0.57
CA ALA A 179 10.23 -17.30 -1.35
C ALA A 179 10.86 -18.68 -1.14
N PRO A 180 11.20 -19.42 -2.22
CA PRO A 180 12.06 -20.59 -2.10
C PRO A 180 13.40 -20.22 -1.48
N LEU A 181 14.02 -21.16 -0.77
CA LEU A 181 15.36 -20.97 -0.23
C LEU A 181 16.33 -20.58 -1.37
N ASN A 182 17.20 -19.61 -1.10
CA ASN A 182 18.17 -19.04 -2.04
C ASN A 182 17.56 -18.30 -3.25
N SER A 183 16.29 -17.87 -3.19
CA SER A 183 15.70 -16.97 -4.19
C SER A 183 16.12 -15.51 -3.93
N THR A 184 16.49 -14.78 -4.97
CA THR A 184 16.71 -13.33 -4.87
C THR A 184 15.38 -12.59 -4.99
N ILE A 185 15.31 -11.37 -4.43
CA ILE A 185 14.12 -10.53 -4.53
C ILE A 185 13.73 -10.25 -5.99
N TYR A 186 14.72 -10.05 -6.87
CA TYR A 186 14.52 -9.78 -8.30
C TYR A 186 13.94 -10.97 -9.06
N ARG A 187 14.18 -12.20 -8.59
CA ARG A 187 13.54 -13.41 -9.13
C ARG A 187 12.16 -13.63 -8.51
N GLN A 188 12.05 -13.39 -7.20
CA GLN A 188 10.85 -13.72 -6.44
C GLN A 188 9.69 -12.78 -6.72
N VAL A 189 9.90 -11.46 -6.77
CA VAL A 189 8.81 -10.48 -6.88
C VAL A 189 8.03 -10.63 -8.20
N PRO A 190 8.67 -10.66 -9.39
CA PRO A 190 7.94 -10.85 -10.64
C PRO A 190 7.21 -12.20 -10.68
N ARG A 191 7.84 -13.28 -10.18
CA ARG A 191 7.23 -14.61 -10.09
C ARG A 191 5.97 -14.58 -9.22
N ALA A 192 6.05 -13.99 -8.02
CA ALA A 192 4.94 -13.93 -7.07
C ALA A 192 3.78 -13.12 -7.66
N LEU A 193 4.03 -11.94 -8.24
CA LEU A 193 3.01 -11.10 -8.84
C LEU A 193 2.20 -11.84 -9.91
N VAL A 194 2.88 -12.54 -10.83
CA VAL A 194 2.22 -13.31 -11.89
C VAL A 194 1.41 -14.48 -11.30
N LEU A 195 2.03 -15.28 -10.45
CA LEU A 195 1.38 -16.48 -9.92
C LEU A 195 0.21 -16.15 -8.98
N ASN A 196 0.33 -15.12 -8.15
CA ASN A 196 -0.74 -14.65 -7.29
C ASN A 196 -1.91 -14.09 -8.10
N THR A 197 -1.63 -13.36 -9.19
CA THR A 197 -2.68 -12.87 -10.10
C THR A 197 -3.44 -14.03 -10.75
N ILE A 198 -2.72 -15.04 -11.25
CA ILE A 198 -3.33 -16.26 -11.81
C ILE A 198 -4.16 -16.99 -10.75
N ARG A 199 -3.65 -17.09 -9.51
CA ARG A 199 -4.35 -17.76 -8.41
C ARG A 199 -5.61 -17.00 -8.00
N GLY A 200 -5.54 -15.69 -7.88
CA GLY A 200 -6.69 -14.82 -7.59
C GLY A 200 -7.78 -14.96 -8.64
N TRP A 201 -7.40 -15.00 -9.93
CA TRP A 201 -8.34 -15.25 -11.03
C TRP A 201 -9.05 -16.62 -10.90
N LYS A 202 -8.28 -17.69 -10.64
CA LYS A 202 -8.84 -19.05 -10.48
C LYS A 202 -9.85 -19.12 -9.34
N LEU A 203 -9.49 -18.60 -8.17
CA LEU A 203 -10.39 -18.55 -7.00
C LEU A 203 -11.67 -17.76 -7.30
N GLY A 204 -11.54 -16.65 -8.03
CA GLY A 204 -12.69 -15.85 -8.45
C GLY A 204 -13.59 -16.60 -9.44
N ALA A 205 -13.01 -17.31 -10.40
CA ALA A 205 -13.73 -18.10 -11.40
C ALA A 205 -14.45 -19.30 -10.75
N GLU A 206 -13.80 -20.00 -9.82
CA GLU A 206 -14.40 -21.08 -9.03
C GLU A 206 -15.63 -20.59 -8.25
N ALA A 207 -15.52 -19.43 -7.59
CA ALA A 207 -16.62 -18.81 -6.87
C ALA A 207 -17.79 -18.37 -7.79
N ALA A 208 -17.49 -17.91 -9.01
CA ALA A 208 -18.50 -17.57 -10.00
C ALA A 208 -19.23 -18.81 -10.52
N ALA A 209 -18.49 -19.88 -10.84
CA ALA A 209 -19.04 -21.15 -11.31
C ALA A 209 -19.95 -21.80 -10.26
N ALA A 210 -19.56 -21.78 -8.98
CA ALA A 210 -20.38 -22.27 -7.88
C ALA A 210 -21.75 -21.54 -7.74
N ARG A 211 -21.88 -20.35 -8.35
CA ARG A 211 -23.12 -19.56 -8.40
C ARG A 211 -23.80 -19.57 -9.77
N GLY A 212 -23.37 -20.43 -10.69
CA GLY A 212 -23.90 -20.49 -12.06
C GLY A 212 -23.59 -19.25 -12.91
N ARG A 213 -22.54 -18.49 -12.58
CA ARG A 213 -22.13 -17.28 -13.32
C ARG A 213 -20.88 -17.55 -14.17
N PRO A 214 -20.71 -16.87 -15.32
CA PRO A 214 -19.51 -16.99 -16.14
C PRO A 214 -18.27 -16.47 -15.40
N ALA A 215 -17.10 -17.02 -15.72
CA ALA A 215 -15.82 -16.68 -15.08
C ALA A 215 -15.44 -15.19 -15.18
N LEU A 216 -15.94 -14.49 -16.20
CA LEU A 216 -15.76 -13.04 -16.37
C LEU A 216 -16.48 -12.22 -15.29
N MET A 217 -17.50 -12.78 -14.64
CA MET A 217 -18.19 -12.16 -13.50
C MET A 217 -17.52 -12.52 -12.17
N ASN A 218 -16.19 -12.75 -12.17
CA ASN A 218 -15.47 -13.07 -10.95
C ASN A 218 -15.47 -11.87 -9.98
N GLU A 219 -15.35 -12.16 -8.69
CA GLU A 219 -15.32 -11.13 -7.64
C GLU A 219 -13.97 -10.41 -7.55
N MET A 220 -13.05 -10.65 -8.50
CA MET A 220 -11.73 -10.02 -8.48
C MET A 220 -11.86 -8.51 -8.70
N TRP A 221 -12.81 -8.10 -9.54
CA TRP A 221 -13.03 -6.69 -9.93
C TRP A 221 -14.18 -5.99 -9.19
N ALA A 222 -14.94 -6.74 -8.38
CA ALA A 222 -16.04 -6.24 -7.56
C ALA A 222 -15.55 -5.81 -6.17
#